data_AF-A0AAE9QRF3-F1
#
_entry.id   AF-A0AAE9QRF3-F1
#
_cell.length_a   1.000
_cell.length_b   1.000
_cell.length_c   1.000
_cell.angle_alpha   90.00
_cell.angle_beta   90.00
_cell.angle_gamma   90.00
#
_symmetry.space_group_name_H-M   'P 1'
#
loop_
_entity.id
_entity.type
_entity.pdbx_description
1 polymer ?
#
loop_
_entity_poly.entity_id
_entity_poly.type
_entity_poly.pdbx_seq_one_letter_code
_entity_poly.pdbx_strand_id
1 'polypeptide(L)'
;MLRVLTALTNENQVISLLVQPNPQKQPFRCPACGSPVRLRQGKIIRPHFAHITLANCHFQTENESQEHLHLKAKIYTSLIKTEKVCVEKYLPELQQFPDLWVNDKLALEIQCSPIPIERLVARTQAYQKHGYEVRWLLGKKLWLKNRLTAFQKQCLYFSSRLGFHLWELDTAAHLLRLKYLIHEDLFDKVSYLTKTISLDNNIMESLRIPYHQSKLCSYQKPMAKSLSIAIQRALLAKHPKWLRRQERAYLAGYNLLMLPVEAFYPQWRPVQSATGFCQIKENLHDYNKSFKAYYKKEGNKKVQTLFSPQYYVKIVSNRK
;
A
#
# COMPACT_ATOMS: atom_id res chain seq x y z
N MET A 1 23.09 -11.31 8.69
CA MET A 1 22.45 -12.58 9.09
C MET A 1 20.96 -12.44 8.86
N LEU A 2 20.41 -13.30 8.00
CA LEU A 2 18.99 -13.37 7.71
C LEU A 2 18.23 -13.83 8.96
N ARG A 3 17.17 -13.10 9.33
CA ARG A 3 16.37 -13.32 10.55
C ARG A 3 14.98 -13.80 10.16
N VAL A 4 14.49 -14.85 10.81
CA VAL A 4 13.15 -15.41 10.64
C VAL A 4 12.56 -15.77 12.01
N LEU A 5 11.23 -15.85 12.10
CA LEU A 5 10.52 -16.23 13.34
C LEU A 5 10.16 -17.71 13.40
N THR A 6 10.31 -18.44 12.30
CA THR A 6 10.03 -19.88 12.20
C THR A 6 11.24 -20.73 11.89
N ALA A 7 11.23 -21.97 12.36
CA ALA A 7 12.24 -22.98 12.06
C ALA A 7 11.66 -24.39 12.08
N LEU A 8 12.33 -25.32 11.38
CA LEU A 8 12.12 -26.76 11.51
C LEU A 8 12.97 -27.33 12.66
N THR A 9 12.37 -28.19 13.46
CA THR A 9 13.08 -29.04 14.43
C THR A 9 13.77 -30.22 13.74
N ASN A 10 14.48 -31.05 14.51
CA ASN A 10 15.01 -32.32 14.02
C ASN A 10 13.91 -33.27 13.53
N GLU A 11 12.73 -33.21 14.15
CA GLU A 11 11.55 -34.02 13.80
C GLU A 11 10.75 -33.46 12.61
N ASN A 12 11.29 -32.52 11.85
CA ASN A 12 10.60 -31.80 10.76
C ASN A 12 9.33 -31.04 11.19
N GLN A 13 9.17 -30.73 12.48
CA GLN A 13 8.06 -29.91 12.95
C GLN A 13 8.39 -28.42 12.80
N VAL A 14 7.45 -27.63 12.28
CA VAL A 14 7.58 -26.17 12.21
C VAL A 14 7.26 -25.56 13.56
N ILE A 15 8.21 -24.82 14.13
CA ILE A 15 8.03 -24.02 15.33
C ILE A 15 8.06 -22.54 15.00
N SER A 16 7.29 -21.75 15.76
CA SER A 16 7.29 -20.28 15.69
C SER A 16 7.65 -19.70 17.05
N LEU A 17 8.57 -18.74 17.08
CA LEU A 17 8.95 -18.02 18.30
C LEU A 17 7.83 -17.08 18.81
N LEU A 18 6.76 -16.89 18.04
CA LEU A 18 5.56 -16.18 18.49
C LEU A 18 4.58 -17.08 19.24
N VAL A 19 4.64 -18.40 19.01
CA VAL A 19 3.81 -19.40 19.70
C VAL A 19 4.59 -19.99 20.87
N GLN A 20 5.86 -20.35 20.64
CA GLN A 20 6.76 -20.97 21.60
C GLN A 20 8.01 -20.09 21.73
N PRO A 21 8.01 -19.07 22.62
CA PRO A 21 9.09 -18.10 22.70
C PRO A 21 10.41 -18.68 23.24
N ASN A 22 10.33 -19.76 24.01
CA ASN A 22 11.48 -20.46 24.59
C ASN A 22 11.47 -21.94 24.16
N PRO A 23 11.76 -22.24 22.88
CA PRO A 23 11.82 -23.63 22.43
C PRO A 23 13.01 -24.34 23.10
N GLN A 24 12.88 -25.66 23.30
CA GLN A 24 13.99 -26.47 23.80
C GLN A 24 15.22 -26.33 22.90
N LYS A 25 16.41 -26.29 23.51
CA LYS A 25 17.65 -26.16 22.75
C LYS A 25 17.88 -27.42 21.94
N GLN A 26 17.81 -27.29 20.62
CA GLN A 26 18.09 -28.35 19.66
C GLN A 26 18.63 -27.73 18.37
N PRO A 27 19.15 -28.54 17.43
CA PRO A 27 19.44 -28.07 16.09
C PRO A 27 18.14 -27.59 15.40
N PHE A 28 18.23 -26.44 14.74
CA PHE A 28 17.13 -25.87 13.98
C PHE A 28 17.54 -25.71 12.53
N ARG A 29 16.58 -25.88 11.62
CA ARG A 29 16.76 -25.70 10.17
C ARG A 29 15.77 -24.69 9.63
N CYS A 30 16.17 -23.98 8.59
CA CYS A 30 15.26 -23.09 7.88
C CYS A 30 14.19 -23.88 7.11
N PRO A 31 12.89 -23.54 7.19
CA PRO A 31 11.84 -24.25 6.44
C PRO A 31 11.92 -24.05 4.92
N ALA A 32 12.62 -23.00 4.44
CA ALA A 32 12.74 -22.74 3.01
C ALA A 32 13.91 -23.46 2.34
N CYS A 33 15.07 -23.54 2.99
CA CYS A 33 16.29 -24.07 2.38
C CYS A 33 16.90 -25.26 3.12
N GLY A 34 16.32 -25.66 4.25
CA GLY A 34 16.84 -26.74 5.11
C GLY A 34 18.16 -26.41 5.81
N SER A 35 18.78 -25.26 5.57
CA SER A 35 20.09 -24.92 6.13
C SER A 35 20.02 -24.66 7.64
N PRO A 36 21.10 -24.92 8.40
CA PRO A 36 21.14 -24.68 9.84
C PRO A 36 20.89 -23.21 10.22
N VAL A 37 20.02 -23.02 11.22
CA VAL A 37 19.75 -21.72 11.85
C VAL A 37 20.01 -21.80 13.35
N ARG A 38 20.40 -20.67 13.95
CA ARG A 38 20.68 -20.54 15.38
C ARG A 38 19.66 -19.64 16.04
N LEU A 39 19.08 -20.08 17.15
CA LEU A 39 18.26 -19.24 18.01
C LEU A 39 19.11 -18.13 18.64
N ARG A 40 18.75 -16.86 18.36
CA ARG A 40 19.32 -15.67 18.98
C ARG A 40 18.28 -15.08 19.91
N GLN A 41 18.59 -15.06 21.20
CA GLN A 41 17.74 -14.51 22.26
C GLN A 41 18.61 -13.74 23.26
N GLY A 42 18.11 -12.61 23.77
CA GLY A 42 18.80 -11.81 24.78
C GLY A 42 17.86 -10.80 25.42
N LYS A 43 18.32 -10.12 26.48
CA LYS A 43 17.47 -9.16 27.24
C LYS A 43 16.92 -8.01 26.40
N ILE A 44 17.68 -7.56 25.39
CA ILE A 44 17.33 -6.43 24.51
C ILE A 44 16.84 -6.92 23.14
N ILE A 45 17.30 -8.08 22.70
CA ILE A 45 17.09 -8.59 21.34
C ILE A 45 15.92 -9.56 21.35
N ARG A 46 14.88 -9.25 20.59
CA ARG A 46 13.75 -10.16 20.37
C ARG A 46 14.27 -11.52 19.86
N PRO A 47 13.79 -12.64 20.43
CA PRO A 47 14.08 -13.98 19.93
C PRO A 47 13.80 -14.10 18.43
N HIS A 48 14.79 -14.58 17.67
CA HIS A 48 14.67 -14.90 16.25
C HIS A 48 15.65 -16.03 15.87
N PHE A 49 15.37 -16.73 14.78
CA PHE A 49 16.34 -17.64 14.18
C PHE A 49 17.20 -16.90 13.17
N ALA A 50 18.52 -17.11 13.24
CA ALA A 50 19.49 -16.52 12.34
C ALA A 50 20.25 -17.61 11.58
N HIS A 51 20.37 -17.48 10.26
CA HIS A 51 21.17 -18.40 9.45
C HIS A 51 22.64 -18.43 9.91
N ILE A 52 23.22 -19.62 10.08
CA ILE A 52 24.61 -19.81 10.47
C ILE A 52 25.53 -19.52 9.27
N THR A 53 25.18 -20.04 8.09
CA THR A 53 25.79 -19.74 6.80
C THR A 53 24.73 -19.21 5.84
N LEU A 54 25.07 -18.21 5.03
CA LEU A 54 24.19 -17.67 4.00
C LEU A 54 24.26 -18.56 2.75
N ALA A 55 23.72 -19.78 2.83
CA ALA A 55 23.39 -20.53 1.62
C ALA A 55 22.22 -19.84 0.88
N ASN A 56 22.06 -20.12 -0.42
CA ASN A 56 21.00 -19.59 -1.30
C ASN A 56 19.59 -19.94 -0.79
N CYS A 57 19.13 -19.24 0.24
CA CYS A 57 17.85 -19.46 0.88
C CYS A 57 16.78 -18.59 0.22
N HIS A 58 15.59 -19.12 -0.04
CA HIS A 58 14.49 -18.31 -0.60
C HIS A 58 14.07 -17.14 0.32
N PHE A 59 14.35 -17.20 1.63
CA PHE A 59 14.21 -16.04 2.52
C PHE A 59 15.26 -14.94 2.26
N GLN A 60 16.41 -15.23 1.61
CA GLN A 60 17.60 -14.34 1.47
C GLN A 60 17.27 -12.92 1.01
N THR A 61 16.17 -12.77 0.29
CA THR A 61 15.86 -11.51 -0.37
C THR A 61 15.50 -10.36 0.55
N GLU A 62 15.24 -10.58 1.85
CA GLU A 62 14.93 -9.51 2.81
C GLU A 62 15.62 -9.74 4.17
N ASN A 63 16.65 -8.94 4.48
CA ASN A 63 17.16 -8.86 5.85
C ASN A 63 16.09 -8.18 6.73
N GLU A 64 15.33 -8.98 7.48
CA GLU A 64 14.28 -8.44 8.34
C GLU A 64 14.84 -7.47 9.40
N SER A 65 14.33 -6.25 9.37
CA SER A 65 14.70 -5.20 10.33
C SER A 65 14.04 -5.49 11.69
N GLN A 66 14.52 -4.84 12.76
CA GLN A 66 13.84 -4.91 14.05
C GLN A 66 12.42 -4.35 13.98
N GLU A 67 12.18 -3.32 13.15
CA GLU A 67 10.86 -2.77 12.89
C GLU A 67 9.92 -3.82 12.30
N HIS A 68 10.40 -4.56 11.28
CA HIS A 68 9.63 -5.61 10.61
C HIS A 68 9.24 -6.72 11.59
N LEU A 69 10.23 -7.26 12.33
CA LEU A 69 10.00 -8.27 13.36
C LEU A 69 9.01 -7.78 14.43
N HIS A 70 9.12 -6.52 14.87
CA HIS A 70 8.22 -5.93 15.85
C HIS A 70 6.77 -5.92 15.34
N LEU A 71 6.56 -5.32 14.16
CA LEU A 71 5.25 -5.19 13.52
C LEU A 71 4.61 -6.54 13.26
N LYS A 72 5.37 -7.51 12.73
CA LYS A 72 4.92 -8.88 12.46
C LYS A 72 4.32 -9.52 13.71
N ALA A 73 5.03 -9.47 14.84
CA ALA A 73 4.46 -10.02 16.06
C ALA A 73 3.28 -9.22 16.62
N LYS A 74 3.31 -7.89 16.53
CA LYS A 74 2.18 -7.08 17.01
C LYS A 74 0.91 -7.40 16.25
N ILE A 75 1.00 -7.52 14.93
CA ILE A 75 -0.13 -7.91 14.09
C ILE A 75 -0.56 -9.35 14.42
N TYR A 76 0.38 -10.30 14.54
CA TYR A 76 0.08 -11.66 14.97
C TYR A 76 -0.69 -11.70 16.30
N THR A 77 -0.22 -11.00 17.34
CA THR A 77 -0.87 -10.95 18.66
C THR A 77 -2.27 -10.36 18.61
N SER A 78 -2.54 -9.40 17.74
CA SER A 78 -3.88 -8.87 17.52
C SER A 78 -4.80 -9.92 16.87
N LEU A 79 -4.32 -10.57 15.81
CA LEU A 79 -5.13 -11.45 14.96
C LEU A 79 -5.44 -12.80 15.62
N ILE A 80 -4.50 -13.40 16.33
CA ILE A 80 -4.65 -14.75 16.91
C ILE A 80 -5.80 -14.82 17.94
N LYS A 81 -6.26 -13.67 18.44
CA LYS A 81 -7.40 -13.58 19.35
C LYS A 81 -8.72 -13.97 18.68
N THR A 82 -8.84 -13.82 17.36
CA THR A 82 -10.11 -14.02 16.65
C THR A 82 -9.98 -14.80 15.35
N GLU A 83 -8.77 -15.06 14.86
CA GLU A 83 -8.54 -15.64 13.54
C GLU A 83 -7.50 -16.77 13.61
N LYS A 84 -7.52 -17.67 12.64
CA LYS A 84 -6.47 -18.68 12.45
C LYS A 84 -5.27 -18.02 11.78
N VAL A 85 -4.13 -17.96 12.46
CA VAL A 85 -2.93 -17.29 11.94
C VAL A 85 -1.72 -18.22 11.98
N CYS A 86 -1.03 -18.35 10.85
CA CYS A 86 0.28 -18.98 10.76
C CYS A 86 1.32 -17.92 10.38
N VAL A 87 2.45 -17.91 11.09
CA VAL A 87 3.57 -16.99 10.81
C VAL A 87 4.48 -17.66 9.79
N GLU A 88 4.91 -16.94 8.74
CA GLU A 88 5.87 -17.44 7.75
C GLU A 88 5.51 -18.86 7.24
N LYS A 89 4.23 -19.09 6.90
CA LYS A 89 3.79 -20.39 6.37
C LYS A 89 4.37 -20.56 4.97
N TYR A 90 5.10 -21.64 4.73
CA TYR A 90 5.50 -21.96 3.36
C TYR A 90 4.27 -22.33 2.53
N LEU A 91 4.12 -21.69 1.37
CA LEU A 91 3.11 -22.01 0.36
C LEU A 91 3.83 -22.62 -0.85
N PRO A 92 3.95 -23.96 -0.94
CA PRO A 92 4.75 -24.64 -1.97
C PRO A 92 4.34 -24.28 -3.40
N GLU A 93 3.04 -24.12 -3.64
CA GLU A 93 2.47 -23.76 -4.94
C GLU A 93 2.88 -22.34 -5.39
N LEU A 94 3.23 -21.47 -4.44
CA LEU A 94 3.72 -20.11 -4.70
C LEU A 94 5.24 -19.98 -4.58
N GLN A 95 5.90 -21.00 -4.01
CA GLN A 95 7.28 -20.95 -3.52
C GLN A 95 7.57 -19.70 -2.67
N GLN A 96 6.63 -19.33 -1.80
CA GLN A 96 6.66 -18.08 -1.05
C GLN A 96 6.26 -18.24 0.42
N PHE A 97 6.62 -17.23 1.21
CA PHE A 97 6.33 -17.11 2.63
C PHE A 97 5.65 -15.75 2.86
N PRO A 98 4.31 -15.69 3.02
CA PRO A 98 3.67 -14.52 3.59
C PRO A 98 4.20 -14.27 5.00
N ASP A 99 4.35 -13.01 5.40
CA ASP A 99 4.72 -12.68 6.78
C ASP A 99 3.70 -13.26 7.78
N LEU A 100 2.41 -13.12 7.48
CA LEU A 100 1.32 -13.76 8.21
C LEU A 100 0.29 -14.34 7.24
N TRP A 101 -0.07 -15.59 7.48
CA TRP A 101 -1.08 -16.33 6.74
C TRP A 101 -2.35 -16.47 7.58
N VAL A 102 -3.45 -15.88 7.13
CA VAL A 102 -4.67 -15.73 7.92
C VAL A 102 -5.82 -16.49 7.25
N ASN A 103 -6.49 -17.33 8.03
CA ASN A 103 -7.69 -18.11 7.65
C ASN A 103 -7.58 -18.86 6.31
N ASP A 104 -6.37 -19.32 5.98
CA ASP A 104 -6.12 -20.06 4.75
C ASP A 104 -6.53 -19.36 3.45
N LYS A 105 -6.59 -18.02 3.47
CA LYS A 105 -7.03 -17.23 2.30
C LYS A 105 -6.35 -15.87 2.15
N LEU A 106 -5.80 -15.30 3.23
CA LEU A 106 -5.24 -13.95 3.23
C LEU A 106 -3.75 -13.97 3.62
N ALA A 107 -2.91 -13.48 2.71
CA ALA A 107 -1.53 -13.13 2.98
C ALA A 107 -1.44 -11.68 3.47
N LEU A 108 -0.87 -11.46 4.65
CA LEU A 108 -0.43 -10.13 5.09
C LEU A 108 1.07 -10.03 4.86
N GLU A 109 1.49 -8.98 4.17
CA GLU A 109 2.90 -8.69 3.84
C GLU A 109 3.27 -7.35 4.47
N ILE A 110 4.28 -7.34 5.34
CA ILE A 110 4.76 -6.16 6.03
C ILE A 110 6.02 -5.69 5.32
N GLN A 111 5.97 -4.51 4.71
CA GLN A 111 7.13 -3.97 4.00
C GLN A 111 7.70 -2.76 4.73
N CYS A 112 8.96 -2.85 5.17
CA CYS A 112 9.65 -1.73 5.85
C CYS A 112 10.66 -0.99 4.95
N SER A 113 10.96 -1.50 3.77
CA SER A 113 11.89 -0.92 2.79
C SER A 113 11.45 -1.28 1.36
N PRO A 114 11.69 -0.44 0.35
CA PRO A 114 11.24 -0.75 -1.00
C PRO A 114 11.94 -2.01 -1.52
N ILE A 115 11.18 -2.86 -2.21
CA ILE A 115 11.68 -3.93 -3.07
C ILE A 115 11.50 -3.53 -4.54
N PRO A 116 12.22 -4.16 -5.49
CA PRO A 116 11.97 -3.96 -6.92
C PRO A 116 10.48 -4.12 -7.24
N ILE A 117 9.94 -3.23 -8.09
CA ILE A 117 8.50 -3.19 -8.41
C ILE A 117 8.07 -4.50 -9.05
N GLU A 118 8.90 -5.05 -9.92
CA GLU A 118 8.69 -6.31 -10.62
C GLU A 118 8.52 -7.45 -9.63
N ARG A 119 9.31 -7.44 -8.54
CA ARG A 119 9.23 -8.44 -7.48
C ARG A 119 7.95 -8.29 -6.66
N LEU A 120 7.55 -7.07 -6.28
CA LEU A 120 6.28 -6.83 -5.59
C LEU A 120 5.08 -7.28 -6.44
N VAL A 121 5.12 -6.99 -7.73
CA VAL A 121 4.07 -7.38 -8.69
C VAL A 121 4.03 -8.89 -8.84
N ALA A 122 5.18 -9.55 -9.04
CA ALA A 122 5.25 -11.00 -9.15
C ALA A 122 4.70 -11.70 -7.91
N ARG A 123 5.09 -11.26 -6.70
CA ARG A 123 4.59 -11.80 -5.43
C ARG A 123 3.08 -11.63 -5.31
N THR A 124 2.59 -10.42 -5.56
CA THR A 124 1.15 -10.10 -5.50
C THR A 124 0.34 -10.96 -6.49
N GLN A 125 0.80 -11.07 -7.74
CA GLN A 125 0.12 -11.84 -8.77
C GLN A 125 0.13 -13.34 -8.47
N ALA A 126 1.20 -13.87 -7.85
CA ALA A 126 1.25 -15.27 -7.45
C ALA A 126 0.13 -15.62 -6.46
N TYR A 127 -0.07 -14.80 -5.41
CA TYR A 127 -1.21 -14.95 -4.49
C TYR A 127 -2.54 -14.88 -5.24
N GLN A 128 -2.73 -13.84 -6.04
CA GLN A 128 -3.99 -13.58 -6.73
C GLN A 128 -4.37 -14.68 -7.74
N LYS A 129 -3.39 -15.28 -8.44
CA LYS A 129 -3.62 -16.38 -9.39
C LYS A 129 -4.09 -17.66 -8.71
N HIS A 130 -3.73 -17.87 -7.45
CA HIS A 130 -4.14 -19.02 -6.64
C HIS A 130 -5.39 -18.74 -5.80
N GLY A 131 -6.11 -17.63 -6.07
CA GLY A 131 -7.34 -17.28 -5.36
C GLY A 131 -7.13 -16.71 -3.96
N TYR A 132 -5.89 -16.39 -3.59
CA TYR A 132 -5.56 -15.77 -2.32
C TYR A 132 -5.66 -14.24 -2.39
N GLU A 133 -6.08 -13.65 -1.27
CA GLU A 133 -6.00 -12.21 -1.05
C GLU A 133 -4.63 -11.86 -0.48
N VAL A 134 -4.11 -10.67 -0.83
CA VAL A 134 -2.86 -10.15 -0.28
C VAL A 134 -3.05 -8.71 0.19
N ARG A 135 -2.53 -8.40 1.37
CA ARG A 135 -2.50 -7.05 1.94
C ARG A 135 -1.10 -6.63 2.35
N TRP A 136 -0.54 -5.70 1.58
CA TRP A 136 0.69 -4.99 1.91
C TRP A 136 0.44 -3.89 2.95
N LEU A 137 1.23 -3.93 4.03
CA LEU A 137 1.20 -3.00 5.15
C LEU A 137 2.56 -2.28 5.23
N LEU A 138 2.57 -0.95 5.11
CA LEU A 138 3.80 -0.19 4.89
C LEU A 138 4.40 0.37 6.19
N GLY A 139 5.64 -0.01 6.49
CA GLY A 139 6.46 0.54 7.57
C GLY A 139 6.99 1.95 7.28
N LYS A 140 7.71 2.52 8.25
CA LYS A 140 8.01 3.97 8.34
C LYS A 140 8.68 4.58 7.13
N LYS A 141 9.63 3.87 6.52
CA LYS A 141 10.35 4.38 5.34
C LYS A 141 9.46 4.50 4.11
N LEU A 142 8.34 3.78 4.08
CA LEU A 142 7.43 3.67 2.95
C LEU A 142 6.11 4.44 3.14
N TRP A 143 5.95 5.21 4.21
CA TRP A 143 4.77 6.04 4.42
C TRP A 143 4.58 7.06 3.31
N LEU A 144 3.32 7.36 3.01
CA LEU A 144 2.91 8.37 2.07
C LEU A 144 3.26 9.75 2.59
N LYS A 145 4.14 10.43 1.87
CA LYS A 145 4.56 11.81 2.16
C LYS A 145 3.77 12.78 1.28
N ASN A 146 4.46 13.73 0.63
CA ASN A 146 3.85 14.73 -0.23
C ASN A 146 3.56 14.25 -1.66
N ARG A 147 4.11 13.10 -2.08
CA ARG A 147 3.92 12.51 -3.41
C ARG A 147 3.83 10.99 -3.30
N LEU A 148 3.12 10.36 -4.23
CA LEU A 148 3.12 8.89 -4.38
C LEU A 148 4.36 8.47 -5.16
N THR A 149 5.14 7.54 -4.60
CA THR A 149 6.22 6.88 -5.33
C THR A 149 5.67 5.82 -6.28
N ALA A 150 6.46 5.40 -7.28
CA ALA A 150 6.09 4.30 -8.17
C ALA A 150 5.81 3.01 -7.37
N PHE A 151 6.60 2.74 -6.32
CA PHE A 151 6.38 1.64 -5.39
C PHE A 151 5.02 1.77 -4.67
N GLN A 152 4.72 2.92 -4.07
CA GLN A 152 3.45 3.12 -3.35
C GLN A 152 2.24 2.99 -4.25
N LYS A 153 2.34 3.39 -5.54
CA LYS A 153 1.27 3.18 -6.51
C LYS A 153 0.94 1.70 -6.66
N GLN A 154 1.92 0.80 -6.62
CA GLN A 154 1.64 -0.64 -6.68
C GLN A 154 0.99 -1.20 -5.41
N CYS A 155 1.14 -0.51 -4.28
CA CYS A 155 0.49 -0.86 -3.00
C CYS A 155 -0.90 -0.23 -2.81
N LEU A 156 -1.38 0.57 -3.78
CA LEU A 156 -2.71 1.18 -3.71
C LEU A 156 -3.80 0.15 -4.01
N TYR A 157 -4.82 0.13 -3.18
CA TYR A 157 -6.09 -0.54 -3.43
C TYR A 157 -7.13 0.50 -3.86
N PHE A 158 -8.27 0.02 -4.35
CA PHE A 158 -9.39 0.85 -4.73
C PHE A 158 -10.68 0.28 -4.15
N SER A 159 -11.59 1.15 -3.74
CA SER A 159 -12.99 0.78 -3.54
C SER A 159 -13.88 1.95 -3.93
N SER A 160 -15.13 1.66 -4.31
CA SER A 160 -16.07 2.70 -4.73
C SER A 160 -16.39 3.71 -3.62
N ARG A 161 -16.28 3.30 -2.35
CA ARG A 161 -16.54 4.17 -1.19
C ARG A 161 -15.31 4.92 -0.70
N LEU A 162 -14.14 4.28 -0.70
CA LEU A 162 -12.92 4.89 -0.15
C LEU A 162 -12.03 5.51 -1.22
N GLY A 163 -12.24 5.21 -2.50
CA GLY A 163 -11.31 5.56 -3.57
C GLY A 163 -9.97 4.86 -3.41
N PHE A 164 -8.92 5.48 -3.95
CA PHE A 164 -7.56 5.00 -3.78
C PHE A 164 -7.16 5.04 -2.31
N HIS A 165 -6.63 3.93 -1.81
CA HIS A 165 -6.23 3.80 -0.41
C HIS A 165 -5.04 2.87 -0.22
N LEU A 166 -4.29 3.05 0.87
CA LEU A 166 -3.20 2.18 1.31
C LEU A 166 -3.13 2.09 2.84
N TRP A 167 -2.39 1.11 3.32
CA TRP A 167 -2.21 0.83 4.74
C TRP A 167 -0.78 1.11 5.19
N GLU A 168 -0.65 1.83 6.30
CA GLU A 168 0.63 2.12 6.95
C GLU A 168 0.61 1.58 8.38
N LEU A 169 1.78 1.15 8.85
CA LEU A 169 2.03 0.73 10.22
C LEU A 169 2.92 1.74 10.92
N ASP A 170 2.50 2.15 12.11
CA ASP A 170 3.28 2.99 13.02
C ASP A 170 3.72 2.18 14.23
N THR A 171 4.96 1.71 14.19
CA THR A 171 5.57 0.99 15.31
C THR A 171 5.65 1.84 16.57
N ALA A 172 5.99 3.13 16.44
CA ALA A 172 6.23 4.00 17.58
C ALA A 172 4.91 4.43 18.26
N ALA A 173 3.88 4.70 17.47
CA ALA A 173 2.57 5.08 17.98
C ALA A 173 1.63 3.88 18.23
N HIS A 174 2.06 2.65 17.90
CA HIS A 174 1.23 1.45 17.93
C HIS A 174 -0.06 1.56 17.08
N LEU A 175 0.04 2.12 15.87
CA LEU A 175 -1.14 2.40 15.01
C LEU A 175 -1.09 1.67 13.67
N LEU A 176 -2.25 1.17 13.24
CA LEU A 176 -2.58 0.94 11.84
C LEU A 176 -3.22 2.22 11.28
N ARG A 177 -2.74 2.69 10.13
CA ARG A 177 -3.27 3.89 9.47
C ARG A 177 -3.77 3.57 8.07
N LEU A 178 -5.03 3.89 7.82
CA LEU A 178 -5.63 3.86 6.50
C LEU A 178 -5.53 5.26 5.89
N LYS A 179 -4.74 5.39 4.82
CA LYS A 179 -4.75 6.57 3.96
C LYS A 179 -5.76 6.31 2.86
N TYR A 180 -6.79 7.14 2.74
CA TYR A 180 -7.88 6.89 1.79
C TYR A 180 -8.38 8.17 1.13
N LEU A 181 -9.20 7.99 0.10
CA LEU A 181 -9.66 9.04 -0.80
C LEU A 181 -8.49 9.82 -1.40
N ILE A 182 -7.43 9.10 -1.78
CA ILE A 182 -6.19 9.69 -2.25
C ILE A 182 -6.39 10.32 -3.65
N HIS A 183 -5.99 11.58 -3.78
CA HIS A 183 -5.97 12.34 -5.03
C HIS A 183 -4.61 13.03 -5.22
N GLU A 184 -4.21 13.25 -6.47
CA GLU A 184 -3.00 13.98 -6.86
C GLU A 184 -3.39 15.32 -7.50
N ASP A 185 -2.65 16.39 -7.22
CA ASP A 185 -2.78 17.65 -7.97
C ASP A 185 -2.02 17.61 -9.31
N LEU A 186 -2.03 18.73 -10.03
CA LEU A 186 -1.36 18.83 -11.34
C LEU A 186 0.17 18.69 -11.26
N PHE A 187 0.77 18.83 -10.08
CA PHE A 187 2.20 18.70 -9.77
C PHE A 187 2.51 17.48 -8.89
N ASP A 188 1.59 16.51 -8.91
CA ASP A 188 1.70 15.20 -8.25
C ASP A 188 1.77 15.29 -6.71
N LYS A 189 1.36 16.41 -6.13
CA LYS A 189 1.16 16.53 -4.67
C LYS A 189 -0.07 15.73 -4.27
N VAL A 190 0.03 14.97 -3.19
CA VAL A 190 -1.07 14.13 -2.72
C VAL A 190 -1.93 14.83 -1.68
N SER A 191 -3.20 14.47 -1.65
CA SER A 191 -4.14 14.79 -0.58
C SER A 191 -5.02 13.58 -0.31
N TYR A 192 -5.41 13.39 0.94
CA TYR A 192 -6.11 12.21 1.40
C TYR A 192 -6.76 12.45 2.77
N LEU A 193 -7.62 11.53 3.18
CA LEU A 193 -8.10 11.37 4.54
C LEU A 193 -7.27 10.29 5.26
N THR A 194 -7.19 10.37 6.58
CA THR A 194 -6.51 9.36 7.42
C THR A 194 -7.48 8.82 8.46
N LYS A 195 -7.52 7.50 8.61
CA LYS A 195 -8.12 6.84 9.78
C LYS A 195 -7.03 6.08 10.53
N THR A 196 -6.94 6.30 11.84
CA THR A 196 -5.94 5.69 12.72
C THR A 196 -6.62 4.70 13.65
N ILE A 197 -6.03 3.53 13.83
CA ILE A 197 -6.59 2.44 14.62
C ILE A 197 -5.47 1.86 15.48
N SER A 198 -5.73 1.59 16.76
CA SER A 198 -4.75 0.93 17.62
C SER A 198 -4.46 -0.49 17.12
N LEU A 199 -3.19 -0.87 17.10
CA LEU A 199 -2.76 -2.25 16.80
C LEU A 199 -3.14 -3.23 17.92
N ASP A 200 -3.55 -2.74 19.10
CA ASP A 200 -4.00 -3.62 20.19
C ASP A 200 -5.47 -4.08 20.01
N ASN A 201 -6.23 -3.37 19.16
CA ASN A 201 -7.60 -3.72 18.76
C ASN A 201 -7.61 -4.88 17.76
N ASN A 202 -8.81 -5.34 17.37
CA ASN A 202 -8.96 -6.31 16.29
C ASN A 202 -8.58 -5.70 14.93
N ILE A 203 -7.40 -6.06 14.43
CA ILE A 203 -6.90 -5.57 13.15
C ILE A 203 -7.71 -6.13 11.98
N MET A 204 -8.31 -7.33 12.06
CA MET A 204 -9.12 -7.85 10.95
C MET A 204 -10.36 -7.00 10.68
N GLU A 205 -11.06 -6.56 11.72
CA GLU A 205 -12.20 -5.65 11.57
C GLU A 205 -11.77 -4.36 10.84
N SER A 206 -10.57 -3.88 11.17
CA SER A 206 -9.96 -2.72 10.52
C SER A 206 -9.68 -2.98 9.05
N LEU A 207 -9.06 -4.11 8.70
CA LEU A 207 -8.76 -4.48 7.33
C LEU A 207 -10.04 -4.71 6.49
N ARG A 208 -11.18 -4.98 7.14
CA ARG A 208 -12.49 -5.10 6.50
C ARG A 208 -13.17 -3.76 6.17
N ILE A 209 -12.67 -2.62 6.71
CA ILE A 209 -13.25 -1.28 6.48
C ILE A 209 -13.55 -0.96 5.00
N PRO A 210 -12.69 -1.27 4.02
CA PRO A 210 -12.97 -1.00 2.61
C PRO A 210 -14.18 -1.73 2.03
N TYR A 211 -14.62 -2.81 2.67
CA TYR A 211 -15.68 -3.71 2.22
C TYR A 211 -17.00 -3.52 2.98
N HIS A 212 -16.97 -2.90 4.16
CA HIS A 212 -18.18 -2.57 4.89
C HIS A 212 -18.98 -1.47 4.20
N GLN A 213 -20.31 -1.50 4.36
CA GLN A 213 -21.20 -0.43 3.94
C GLN A 213 -20.97 0.83 4.80
N SER A 214 -19.94 1.61 4.45
CA SER A 214 -19.58 2.85 5.12
C SER A 214 -20.19 4.07 4.44
N LYS A 215 -20.41 5.16 5.19
CA LYS A 215 -20.86 6.44 4.63
C LYS A 215 -19.86 6.93 3.57
N LEU A 216 -20.38 7.55 2.50
CA LEU A 216 -19.53 8.23 1.52
C LEU A 216 -18.78 9.38 2.20
N CYS A 217 -17.53 9.56 1.83
CA CYS A 217 -16.64 10.56 2.39
C CYS A 217 -16.30 11.63 1.35
N SER A 218 -15.94 12.81 1.86
CA SER A 218 -15.47 13.90 1.02
C SER A 218 -14.57 14.84 1.80
N TYR A 219 -13.72 15.59 1.09
CA TYR A 219 -12.99 16.72 1.66
C TYR A 219 -12.79 17.82 0.62
N GLN A 220 -12.51 19.03 1.09
CA GLN A 220 -12.32 20.20 0.25
C GLN A 220 -10.85 20.55 0.08
N LYS A 221 -10.50 21.06 -1.10
CA LYS A 221 -9.20 21.68 -1.38
C LYS A 221 -9.40 23.05 -2.03
N PRO A 222 -8.73 24.10 -1.56
CA PRO A 222 -8.70 25.36 -2.27
C PRO A 222 -7.98 25.18 -3.61
N MET A 223 -8.45 25.85 -4.65
CA MET A 223 -7.74 25.89 -5.93
C MET A 223 -6.54 26.83 -5.84
N ALA A 224 -5.42 26.40 -6.43
CA ALA A 224 -4.24 27.25 -6.53
C ALA A 224 -4.56 28.45 -7.43
N LYS A 225 -4.49 29.66 -6.87
CA LYS A 225 -4.79 30.92 -7.59
C LYS A 225 -3.67 31.30 -8.58
N SER A 226 -2.42 30.94 -8.28
CA SER A 226 -1.22 31.30 -9.04
C SER A 226 -0.62 30.11 -9.81
N LEU A 227 -1.47 29.33 -10.48
CA LEU A 227 -1.03 28.14 -11.21
C LEU A 227 -0.10 28.48 -12.38
N SER A 228 -0.33 29.61 -13.07
CA SER A 228 0.48 30.06 -14.21
C SER A 228 1.97 30.21 -13.84
N ILE A 229 2.28 30.76 -12.66
CA ILE A 229 3.66 30.91 -12.16
C ILE A 229 4.31 29.53 -11.95
N ALA A 230 3.58 28.58 -11.35
CA ALA A 230 4.08 27.23 -11.15
C ALA A 230 4.32 26.50 -12.48
N ILE A 231 3.42 26.69 -13.46
CA ILE A 231 3.56 26.13 -14.81
C ILE A 231 4.76 26.75 -15.51
N GLN A 232 4.91 28.07 -15.47
CA GLN A 232 6.04 28.79 -16.09
C GLN A 232 7.37 28.29 -15.51
N ARG A 233 7.49 28.20 -14.18
CA ARG A 233 8.69 27.64 -13.52
C ARG A 233 8.97 26.21 -13.97
N ALA A 234 7.94 25.38 -14.10
CA ALA A 234 8.11 24.01 -14.56
C ALA A 234 8.54 23.92 -16.03
N LEU A 235 8.04 24.81 -16.90
CA LEU A 235 8.46 24.89 -18.30
C LEU A 235 9.92 25.36 -18.42
N LEU A 236 10.33 26.39 -17.66
CA LEU A 236 11.71 26.87 -17.60
C LEU A 236 12.66 25.78 -17.10
N ALA A 237 12.24 25.00 -16.11
CA ALA A 237 12.97 23.85 -15.60
C ALA A 237 12.90 22.61 -16.52
N LYS A 238 12.36 22.74 -17.74
CA LYS A 238 12.20 21.67 -18.74
C LYS A 238 11.49 20.43 -18.19
N HIS A 239 10.51 20.61 -17.30
CA HIS A 239 9.80 19.50 -16.67
C HIS A 239 9.03 18.67 -17.72
N PRO A 240 9.33 17.36 -17.90
CA PRO A 240 8.82 16.58 -19.05
C PRO A 240 7.30 16.50 -19.18
N LYS A 241 6.57 16.48 -18.06
CA LYS A 241 5.09 16.49 -18.03
C LYS A 241 4.51 17.79 -18.59
N TRP A 242 5.15 18.92 -18.28
CA TRP A 242 4.66 20.24 -18.66
C TRP A 242 5.08 20.60 -20.08
N LEU A 243 6.29 20.21 -20.52
CA LEU A 243 6.70 20.32 -21.92
C LEU A 243 5.74 19.58 -22.86
N ARG A 244 5.43 18.31 -22.57
CA ARG A 244 4.45 17.54 -23.36
C ARG A 244 3.04 18.17 -23.37
N ARG A 245 2.65 18.83 -22.28
CA ARG A 245 1.37 19.56 -22.25
C ARG A 245 1.42 20.84 -23.06
N GLN A 246 2.54 21.56 -23.03
CA GLN A 246 2.74 22.78 -23.80
C GLN A 246 2.79 22.48 -25.29
N GLU A 247 3.48 21.42 -25.69
CA GLU A 247 3.51 20.93 -27.07
C GLU A 247 2.10 20.65 -27.60
N ARG A 248 1.29 19.90 -26.84
CA ARG A 248 -0.12 19.66 -27.21
C ARG A 248 -0.95 20.94 -27.28
N ALA A 249 -0.68 21.91 -26.41
CA ALA A 249 -1.35 23.20 -26.46
C ALA A 249 -0.98 23.96 -27.76
N TYR A 250 0.30 23.99 -28.12
CA TYR A 250 0.76 24.61 -29.36
C TYR A 250 0.19 23.94 -30.61
N LEU A 251 0.14 22.61 -30.66
CA LEU A 251 -0.52 21.88 -31.75
C LEU A 251 -2.01 22.19 -31.85
N ALA A 252 -2.65 22.56 -30.74
CA ALA A 252 -4.04 23.00 -30.70
C ALA A 252 -4.21 24.52 -30.85
N GLY A 253 -3.14 25.26 -31.15
CA GLY A 253 -3.18 26.69 -31.45
C GLY A 253 -3.17 27.63 -30.23
N TYR A 254 -2.83 27.16 -29.03
CA TYR A 254 -2.80 28.01 -27.82
C TYR A 254 -1.58 27.76 -26.92
N ASN A 255 -1.33 28.68 -25.98
CA ASN A 255 -0.26 28.57 -24.99
C ASN A 255 -0.85 28.31 -23.59
N LEU A 256 -0.31 27.35 -22.83
CA LEU A 256 -0.80 27.06 -21.47
C LEU A 256 -0.75 28.29 -20.55
N LEU A 257 0.22 29.18 -20.72
CA LEU A 257 0.38 30.37 -19.88
C LEU A 257 -0.67 31.45 -20.17
N MET A 258 -1.36 31.37 -21.32
CA MET A 258 -2.47 32.26 -21.67
C MET A 258 -3.82 31.76 -21.16
N LEU A 259 -3.88 30.52 -20.66
CA LEU A 259 -5.13 29.96 -20.16
C LEU A 259 -5.46 30.53 -18.77
N PRO A 260 -6.75 30.87 -18.52
CA PRO A 260 -7.20 31.25 -17.19
C PRO A 260 -7.07 30.05 -16.23
N VAL A 261 -6.96 30.31 -14.92
CA VAL A 261 -6.76 29.25 -13.91
C VAL A 261 -7.90 28.22 -13.91
N GLU A 262 -9.09 28.65 -14.28
CA GLU A 262 -10.31 27.86 -14.43
C GLU A 262 -10.22 26.81 -15.54
N ALA A 263 -9.35 27.01 -16.55
CA ALA A 263 -9.11 26.03 -17.61
C ALA A 263 -8.38 24.79 -17.09
N PHE A 264 -7.72 24.89 -15.94
CA PHE A 264 -7.03 23.79 -15.28
C PHE A 264 -7.91 23.03 -14.28
N TYR A 265 -9.17 23.44 -14.11
CA TYR A 265 -10.13 22.79 -13.23
C TYR A 265 -10.65 21.47 -13.84
N PRO A 266 -10.77 20.37 -13.06
CA PRO A 266 -10.33 20.20 -11.68
C PRO A 266 -8.80 20.08 -11.57
N GLN A 267 -8.23 20.67 -10.53
CA GLN A 267 -6.79 20.63 -10.27
C GLN A 267 -6.37 19.35 -9.54
N TRP A 268 -7.21 18.85 -8.63
CA TRP A 268 -7.02 17.57 -7.95
C TRP A 268 -7.72 16.47 -8.74
N ARG A 269 -7.05 15.35 -8.96
CA ARG A 269 -7.50 14.30 -9.88
C ARG A 269 -7.29 12.91 -9.29
N PRO A 270 -8.03 11.89 -9.77
CA PRO A 270 -7.78 10.51 -9.41
C PRO A 270 -6.32 10.15 -9.72
N VAL A 271 -5.71 9.32 -8.86
CA VAL A 271 -4.33 8.87 -9.02
C VAL A 271 -4.16 8.20 -10.38
N GLN A 272 -3.04 8.50 -11.05
CA GLN A 272 -2.68 7.88 -12.32
C GLN A 272 -1.36 7.10 -12.20
N SER A 273 -1.25 5.98 -12.90
CA SER A 273 -0.04 5.19 -12.97
C SER A 273 0.22 4.77 -14.42
N ALA A 274 1.43 5.04 -14.92
CA ALA A 274 1.83 4.67 -16.28
C ALA A 274 2.00 3.14 -16.44
N THR A 275 2.39 2.46 -15.36
CA THR A 275 2.60 1.00 -15.31
C THR A 275 1.40 0.27 -14.71
N GLY A 276 0.27 0.95 -14.52
CA GLY A 276 -0.91 0.39 -13.86
C GLY A 276 -0.75 0.21 -12.35
N PHE A 277 -1.67 -0.54 -11.75
CA PHE A 277 -1.75 -0.80 -10.32
C PHE A 277 -1.83 -2.31 -10.08
N CYS A 278 -0.96 -2.88 -9.26
CA CYS A 278 -0.91 -4.32 -9.05
C CYS A 278 -2.11 -4.88 -8.24
N GLN A 279 -2.67 -4.11 -7.32
CA GLN A 279 -3.75 -4.57 -6.45
C GLN A 279 -5.16 -4.29 -6.98
N ILE A 280 -5.29 -3.40 -7.97
CA ILE A 280 -6.59 -2.91 -8.44
C ILE A 280 -6.98 -3.69 -9.69
N LYS A 281 -8.03 -4.51 -9.57
CA LYS A 281 -8.60 -5.28 -10.69
C LYS A 281 -9.83 -4.61 -11.28
N GLU A 282 -10.43 -3.67 -10.54
CA GLU A 282 -11.62 -2.95 -10.93
C GLU A 282 -11.38 -2.05 -12.15
N ASN A 283 -12.35 -2.02 -13.05
CA ASN A 283 -12.34 -1.06 -14.15
C ASN A 283 -12.64 0.35 -13.63
N LEU A 284 -11.63 1.21 -13.63
CA LEU A 284 -11.75 2.59 -13.18
C LEU A 284 -12.39 3.53 -14.23
N HIS A 285 -12.82 3.01 -15.38
CA HIS A 285 -13.37 3.82 -16.48
C HIS A 285 -14.58 4.64 -16.04
N ASP A 286 -15.59 4.01 -15.43
CA ASP A 286 -16.83 4.69 -15.04
C ASP A 286 -16.60 5.75 -13.99
N TYR A 287 -15.71 5.48 -13.02
CA TYR A 287 -15.29 6.47 -12.05
C TYR A 287 -14.62 7.66 -12.73
N ASN A 288 -13.61 7.41 -13.57
CA ASN A 288 -12.87 8.47 -14.26
C ASN A 288 -13.76 9.31 -15.19
N LYS A 289 -14.69 8.66 -15.89
CA LYS A 289 -15.67 9.32 -16.78
C LYS A 289 -16.62 10.19 -15.96
N SER A 290 -17.20 9.64 -14.89
CA SER A 290 -18.14 10.35 -14.03
C SER A 290 -17.48 11.51 -13.28
N PHE A 291 -16.24 11.33 -12.82
CA PHE A 291 -15.43 12.38 -12.21
C PHE A 291 -15.25 13.57 -13.17
N LYS A 292 -14.84 13.30 -14.41
CA LYS A 292 -14.68 14.35 -15.43
C LYS A 292 -16.01 15.04 -15.76
N ALA A 293 -17.08 14.27 -15.92
CA ALA A 293 -18.41 14.80 -16.24
C ALA A 293 -18.96 15.70 -15.14
N TYR A 294 -18.74 15.32 -13.87
CA TYR A 294 -19.15 16.11 -12.70
C TYR A 294 -18.47 17.48 -12.71
N TYR A 295 -17.13 17.52 -12.73
CA TYR A 295 -16.40 18.79 -12.64
C TYR A 295 -16.48 19.66 -13.91
N LYS A 296 -16.87 19.10 -15.06
CA LYS A 296 -17.19 19.91 -16.25
C LYS A 296 -18.41 20.81 -16.01
N LYS A 297 -19.36 20.36 -15.18
CA LYS A 297 -20.62 21.07 -14.88
C LYS A 297 -20.53 21.92 -13.59
N GLU A 298 -19.42 21.88 -12.87
CA GLU A 298 -19.27 22.56 -11.59
C GLU A 298 -19.10 24.08 -11.80
N GLY A 299 -20.02 24.86 -11.21
CA GLY A 299 -19.98 26.32 -11.30
C GLY A 299 -18.94 26.96 -10.39
N ASN A 300 -18.74 26.42 -9.18
CA ASN A 300 -17.75 26.94 -8.24
C ASN A 300 -16.36 26.34 -8.49
N LYS A 301 -15.49 27.12 -9.12
CA LYS A 301 -14.09 26.74 -9.39
C LYS A 301 -13.07 27.29 -8.39
N LYS A 302 -13.51 27.90 -7.28
CA LYS A 302 -12.61 28.40 -6.22
C LYS A 302 -12.19 27.31 -5.24
N VAL A 303 -13.09 26.37 -4.96
CA VAL A 303 -12.88 25.23 -4.06
C VAL A 303 -13.30 23.96 -4.78
N GLN A 304 -12.49 22.91 -4.69
CA GLN A 304 -12.84 21.59 -5.21
C GLN A 304 -13.20 20.67 -4.05
N THR A 305 -14.43 20.18 -4.03
CA THR A 305 -14.86 19.13 -3.09
C THR A 305 -14.63 17.78 -3.74
N LEU A 306 -13.78 16.96 -3.17
CA LEU A 306 -13.44 15.62 -3.63
C LEU A 306 -14.30 14.61 -2.87
N PHE A 307 -15.10 13.82 -3.59
CA PHE A 307 -16.01 12.81 -3.04
C PHE A 307 -15.51 11.39 -3.29
N SER A 308 -16.05 10.42 -2.54
CA SER A 308 -15.96 9.00 -2.87
C SER A 308 -16.32 8.70 -4.33
N PRO A 309 -15.65 7.75 -5.01
CA PRO A 309 -15.97 7.38 -6.40
C PRO A 309 -17.46 7.11 -6.67
N GLN A 310 -18.13 6.41 -5.74
CA GLN A 310 -19.54 6.06 -5.85
C GLN A 310 -20.46 7.28 -5.93
N TYR A 311 -20.07 8.42 -5.34
CA TYR A 311 -20.83 9.66 -5.42
C TYR A 311 -20.92 10.15 -6.87
N TYR A 312 -19.79 10.20 -7.58
CA TYR A 312 -19.77 10.68 -8.97
C TYR A 312 -20.58 9.77 -9.89
N VAL A 313 -20.42 8.44 -9.73
CA VAL A 313 -21.15 7.46 -10.54
C VAL A 313 -22.66 7.61 -10.32
N LYS A 314 -23.13 7.71 -9.08
CA LYS A 314 -24.57 7.87 -8.78
C LYS A 314 -25.15 9.18 -9.31
N ILE A 315 -24.47 10.30 -9.10
CA ILE A 315 -24.98 11.61 -9.52
C ILE A 315 -25.02 11.77 -11.03
N VAL A 316 -24.01 11.25 -11.74
CA VAL A 316 -24.00 11.34 -13.21
C VAL A 316 -25.04 10.42 -13.83
N SER A 317 -25.28 9.24 -13.26
CA SER A 317 -26.35 8.33 -13.71
C SER A 317 -27.75 8.89 -13.49
N ASN A 318 -28.01 9.57 -12.36
CA ASN A 318 -29.32 10.18 -12.07
C ASN A 318 -29.61 11.48 -12.85
N ARG A 319 -28.66 11.95 -13.67
CA ARG A 319 -28.78 13.17 -14.48
C ARG A 319 -28.91 12.87 -15.98
N LYS A 320 -29.10 11.60 -16.35
CA LYS A 320 -29.45 11.15 -17.69
C LYS A 320 -30.95 10.88 -17.75
#